data_AF-K6WKS5-F1
#
_entry.id   AF-K6WKS5-F1
#
_cell.length_a   1.000
_cell.length_b   1.000
_cell.length_c   1.000
_cell.angle_alpha   90.00
_cell.angle_beta   90.00
_cell.angle_gamma   90.00
#
_symmetry.space_group_name_H-M   'P 1'
#
loop_
_entity.id
_entity.type
_entity.pdbx_description
1 polymer ?
#
loop_
_entity_poly.entity_id
_entity_poly.type
_entity_poly.pdbx_seq_one_letter_code
_entity_poly.pdbx_strand_id
1 'polypeptide(L)'
;MVATNAVREQSVGPGLGGAVADDAAARDGRWDDLYWGPGDPDFGTTTPPRFTFADPHEAGLFHADDEHVSIHNRGAGPAAALIFFVDGRVELRRLGPGEMIILPDEDSFTYVQAPRRADGRPVVYGGVWVEQGKARPVTIPIPTEREFLAQRYLTPWSTDWVGGLAGCRLRDPAEDRISYQYRSGGTTFTVRNAGDSWVAVVHRAGTEYSVVECGPRERVDFPVSPHSAQSDVFSVVGQRQTGSPGRGPYVSASGTVHPGWAGRPGAATAYGSVVVMLGSLVYSALPKRNLYVAFSDRRRGCSRVHR
;
A
#
# COMPACT_ATOMS: atom_id res chain seq x y z
N MET A 1 49.39 14.49 -35.88
CA MET A 1 49.21 14.07 -34.48
C MET A 1 48.86 12.58 -34.53
N VAL A 2 49.83 11.65 -34.48
CA VAL A 2 50.68 11.24 -33.32
C VAL A 2 49.77 10.76 -32.18
N ALA A 3 49.74 9.51 -31.69
CA ALA A 3 50.47 8.29 -32.01
C ALA A 3 49.77 7.04 -31.40
N THR A 4 50.02 5.88 -32.04
CA THR A 4 50.31 4.52 -31.49
C THR A 4 49.33 3.73 -30.60
N ASN A 5 48.98 2.56 -31.16
CA ASN A 5 48.68 1.26 -30.54
C ASN A 5 49.47 0.94 -29.26
N ALA A 6 48.84 0.24 -28.31
CA ALA A 6 49.34 -1.05 -27.77
C ALA A 6 48.39 -1.60 -26.68
N VAL A 7 48.07 -2.88 -26.81
CA VAL A 7 47.52 -3.75 -25.76
C VAL A 7 48.52 -3.88 -24.63
N ARG A 8 48.08 -3.85 -23.37
CA ARG A 8 48.82 -4.44 -22.25
C ARG A 8 47.89 -4.93 -21.14
N GLU A 9 47.88 -6.25 -20.97
CA GLU A 9 47.61 -6.94 -19.70
C GLU A 9 48.61 -6.47 -18.63
N GLN A 10 48.18 -6.35 -17.38
CA GLN A 10 49.02 -6.45 -16.17
C GLN A 10 48.11 -6.85 -15.01
N SER A 11 48.18 -8.10 -14.53
CA SER A 11 49.20 -8.71 -13.66
C SER A 11 49.08 -8.29 -12.19
N VAL A 12 48.52 -9.23 -11.41
CA VAL A 12 48.47 -9.25 -9.95
C VAL A 12 49.89 -9.33 -9.39
N GLY A 13 50.21 -8.43 -8.46
CA GLY A 13 51.39 -8.49 -7.59
C GLY A 13 50.98 -8.46 -6.12
N PRO A 14 51.63 -9.24 -5.23
CA PRO A 14 51.19 -9.42 -3.84
C PRO A 14 51.74 -8.31 -2.94
N GLY A 15 50.92 -7.78 -2.03
CA GLY A 15 51.34 -6.70 -1.13
C GLY A 15 50.30 -6.35 -0.08
N LEU A 16 50.39 -7.07 1.03
CA LEU A 16 49.75 -6.90 2.33
C LEU A 16 49.46 -5.43 2.75
N GLY A 17 48.26 -5.21 3.30
CA GLY A 17 48.05 -4.19 4.34
C GLY A 17 46.77 -3.38 4.22
N GLY A 18 45.68 -3.87 4.80
CA GLY A 18 44.48 -3.06 5.06
C GLY A 18 43.20 -3.87 4.89
N ALA A 19 42.76 -4.52 5.97
CA ALA A 19 41.46 -5.18 6.03
C ALA A 19 40.34 -4.13 5.95
N VAL A 20 39.92 -3.80 4.73
CA VAL A 20 38.59 -3.29 4.47
C VAL A 20 37.77 -4.54 4.18
N ALA A 21 36.92 -4.91 5.13
CA ALA A 21 35.98 -6.00 4.96
C ALA A 21 35.19 -5.73 3.67
N ASP A 22 35.35 -6.64 2.71
CA ASP A 22 34.73 -6.63 1.40
C ASP A 22 33.25 -6.99 1.57
N ASP A 23 32.46 -6.04 2.08
CA ASP A 23 31.02 -6.18 2.35
C ASP A 23 30.18 -6.05 1.06
N ALA A 24 30.83 -5.95 -0.10
CA ALA A 24 30.19 -5.81 -1.41
C ALA A 24 30.11 -7.13 -2.21
N ALA A 25 30.81 -8.20 -1.81
CA ALA A 25 30.85 -9.46 -2.54
C ALA A 25 30.00 -10.60 -1.94
N ALA A 26 29.30 -10.35 -0.82
CA ALA A 26 28.50 -11.37 -0.11
C ALA A 26 26.97 -11.27 -0.34
N ARG A 27 26.51 -10.37 -1.21
CA ARG A 27 25.10 -10.21 -1.58
C ARG A 27 25.00 -10.31 -3.11
N ASP A 28 24.47 -11.42 -3.63
CA ASP A 28 23.57 -11.44 -4.82
C ASP A 28 23.42 -12.80 -5.53
N GLY A 29 24.04 -13.90 -5.08
CA GLY A 29 23.80 -15.21 -5.72
C GLY A 29 22.57 -16.00 -5.22
N ARG A 30 22.06 -15.71 -4.01
CA ARG A 30 21.14 -16.63 -3.29
C ARG A 30 19.66 -16.31 -3.44
N TRP A 31 19.32 -15.11 -3.92
CA TRP A 31 17.93 -14.64 -4.03
C TRP A 31 17.34 -14.87 -5.41
N ASP A 32 18.16 -14.88 -6.45
CA ASP A 32 17.70 -15.11 -7.82
C ASP A 32 17.10 -16.51 -7.95
N ASP A 33 17.64 -17.49 -7.21
CA ASP A 33 17.10 -18.85 -7.11
C ASP A 33 15.69 -18.93 -6.46
N LEU A 34 15.27 -17.90 -5.71
CA LEU A 34 13.98 -17.91 -5.01
C LEU A 34 12.81 -17.51 -5.91
N TYR A 35 13.07 -16.78 -6.98
CA TYR A 35 12.03 -16.28 -7.87
C TYR A 35 12.17 -16.95 -9.24
N TRP A 36 11.18 -16.75 -10.10
CA TRP A 36 11.28 -17.22 -11.48
C TRP A 36 11.73 -16.06 -12.37
N GLY A 37 12.80 -16.28 -13.13
CA GLY A 37 13.46 -15.22 -13.90
C GLY A 37 14.50 -15.71 -14.91
N PRO A 38 15.16 -14.78 -15.62
CA PRO A 38 16.24 -15.10 -16.54
C PRO A 38 17.33 -15.95 -15.86
N GLY A 39 17.69 -17.08 -16.48
CA GLY A 39 18.62 -18.06 -15.91
C GLY A 39 17.94 -19.37 -15.50
N ASP A 40 16.62 -19.36 -15.29
CA ASP A 40 15.86 -20.59 -15.12
C ASP A 40 15.75 -21.38 -16.43
N PRO A 41 15.82 -22.72 -16.39
CA PRO A 41 15.83 -23.58 -17.58
C PRO A 41 14.51 -23.54 -18.36
N ASP A 42 13.41 -23.15 -17.73
CA ASP A 42 12.08 -23.03 -18.33
C ASP A 42 11.70 -21.59 -18.69
N PHE A 43 12.56 -20.62 -18.40
CA PHE A 43 12.32 -19.21 -18.67
C PHE A 43 12.31 -18.89 -20.16
N GLY A 44 11.26 -18.23 -20.64
CA GLY A 44 11.13 -17.84 -22.05
C GLY A 44 10.99 -19.02 -23.02
N THR A 45 10.82 -20.24 -22.53
CA THR A 45 10.63 -21.42 -23.37
C THR A 45 9.18 -21.54 -23.84
N THR A 46 8.95 -22.37 -24.86
CA THR A 46 7.58 -22.67 -25.35
C THR A 46 6.75 -23.48 -24.36
N THR A 47 7.38 -24.03 -23.31
CA THR A 47 6.71 -24.82 -22.26
C THR A 47 6.90 -24.10 -20.91
N PRO A 48 5.97 -23.23 -20.51
CA PRO A 48 6.11 -22.48 -19.27
C PRO A 48 6.13 -23.42 -18.05
N PRO A 49 6.74 -23.00 -16.91
CA PRO A 49 6.65 -23.77 -15.69
C PRO A 49 5.20 -23.97 -15.24
N ARG A 50 5.01 -25.00 -14.41
CA ARG A 50 3.75 -25.15 -13.68
C ARG A 50 3.67 -24.13 -12.56
N PHE A 51 3.10 -22.97 -12.87
CA PHE A 51 2.82 -21.93 -11.89
C PHE A 51 1.83 -22.41 -10.83
N THR A 52 2.08 -21.99 -9.60
CA THR A 52 1.04 -21.92 -8.58
C THR A 52 0.58 -20.48 -8.47
N PHE A 53 -0.71 -20.28 -8.31
CA PHE A 53 -1.26 -18.95 -8.10
C PHE A 53 -1.70 -18.78 -6.65
N ALA A 54 -1.53 -17.57 -6.13
CA ALA A 54 -1.91 -17.20 -4.77
C ALA A 54 -2.79 -15.95 -4.78
N ASP A 55 -3.56 -15.74 -3.71
CA ASP A 55 -4.42 -14.56 -3.57
C ASP A 55 -3.57 -13.31 -3.24
N PRO A 56 -3.56 -12.28 -4.10
CA PRO A 56 -2.84 -11.04 -3.81
C PRO A 56 -3.39 -10.26 -2.61
N HIS A 57 -4.70 -10.32 -2.33
CA HIS A 57 -5.28 -9.65 -1.17
C HIS A 57 -4.77 -10.24 0.15
N GLU A 58 -4.75 -11.57 0.22
CA GLU A 58 -4.20 -12.30 1.37
C GLU A 58 -2.71 -11.99 1.58
N ALA A 59 -1.97 -11.84 0.47
CA ALA A 59 -0.56 -11.47 0.49
C ALA A 59 -0.30 -10.00 0.84
N GLY A 60 -1.33 -9.15 0.94
CA GLY A 60 -1.14 -7.73 1.22
C GLY A 60 -0.63 -6.93 0.00
N LEU A 61 -0.84 -7.42 -1.22
CA LEU A 61 -0.32 -6.82 -2.44
C LEU A 61 -1.43 -6.07 -3.17
N PHE A 62 -1.11 -4.87 -3.65
CA PHE A 62 -1.97 -4.07 -4.51
C PHE A 62 -1.13 -3.16 -5.39
N HIS A 63 -1.73 -2.66 -6.46
CA HIS A 63 -1.14 -1.59 -7.26
C HIS A 63 -1.89 -0.27 -7.04
N ALA A 64 -1.16 0.83 -7.10
CA ALA A 64 -1.70 2.18 -7.13
C ALA A 64 -1.38 2.83 -8.48
N ASP A 65 -2.25 3.73 -8.93
CA ASP A 65 -2.13 4.47 -10.19
C ASP A 65 -2.39 5.95 -9.88
N ASP A 66 -1.39 6.57 -9.25
CA ASP A 66 -1.40 7.98 -8.85
C ASP A 66 -0.62 8.83 -9.86
N GLU A 67 0.59 9.27 -9.51
CA GLU A 67 1.53 9.90 -10.45
C GLU A 67 2.21 8.86 -11.36
N HIS A 68 2.48 7.68 -10.79
CA HIS A 68 3.06 6.53 -11.46
C HIS A 68 2.33 5.25 -11.02
N VAL A 69 2.34 4.25 -11.89
CA VAL A 69 1.90 2.90 -11.50
C VAL A 69 2.92 2.30 -10.55
N SER A 70 2.47 1.86 -9.38
CA SER A 70 3.34 1.27 -8.37
C SER A 70 2.73 0.02 -7.77
N ILE A 71 3.57 -0.88 -7.26
CA ILE A 71 3.16 -2.09 -6.55
C ILE A 71 3.60 -1.96 -5.11
N HIS A 72 2.65 -2.08 -4.19
CA HIS A 72 2.88 -1.98 -2.75
C HIS A 72 2.80 -3.36 -2.10
N ASN A 73 3.71 -3.62 -1.16
CA ASN A 73 3.66 -4.81 -0.31
C ASN A 73 3.36 -4.44 1.13
N ARG A 74 2.08 -4.56 1.50
CA ARG A 74 1.60 -4.45 2.89
C ARG A 74 1.52 -5.80 3.60
N GLY A 75 2.02 -6.86 2.98
CA GLY A 75 2.12 -8.19 3.56
C GLY A 75 3.32 -8.32 4.51
N ALA A 76 3.38 -9.47 5.19
CA ALA A 76 4.53 -9.84 6.01
C ALA A 76 5.60 -10.63 5.22
N GLY A 77 5.24 -11.14 4.03
CA GLY A 77 6.14 -11.94 3.19
C GLY A 77 6.83 -11.09 2.12
N PRO A 78 8.02 -11.51 1.65
CA PRO A 78 8.67 -10.86 0.52
C PRO A 78 7.95 -11.22 -0.79
N ALA A 79 8.07 -10.34 -1.77
CA ALA A 79 7.60 -10.52 -3.14
C ALA A 79 8.68 -10.05 -4.13
N ALA A 80 8.45 -10.26 -5.43
CA ALA A 80 9.26 -9.68 -6.49
C ALA A 80 8.39 -9.30 -7.69
N ALA A 81 8.82 -8.27 -8.42
CA ALA A 81 8.24 -7.84 -9.69
C ALA A 81 9.20 -8.23 -10.82
N LEU A 82 8.74 -9.13 -11.69
CA LEU A 82 9.44 -9.50 -12.91
C LEU A 82 8.83 -8.72 -14.07
N ILE A 83 9.60 -7.78 -14.61
CA ILE A 83 9.16 -6.76 -15.57
C ILE A 83 9.69 -7.10 -16.96
N PHE A 84 8.79 -7.16 -17.93
CA PHE A 84 9.08 -7.37 -19.34
C PHE A 84 8.81 -6.10 -20.11
N PHE A 85 9.82 -5.57 -20.79
CA PHE A 85 9.70 -4.41 -21.65
C PHE A 85 9.42 -4.83 -23.09
N VAL A 86 8.75 -3.97 -23.86
CA VAL A 86 8.46 -4.22 -25.28
C VAL A 86 9.73 -4.36 -26.12
N ASP A 87 10.84 -3.75 -25.70
CA ASP A 87 12.15 -3.86 -26.37
C ASP A 87 12.92 -5.16 -26.06
N GLY A 88 12.32 -6.06 -25.26
CA GLY A 88 12.89 -7.35 -24.90
C GLY A 88 13.79 -7.34 -23.66
N ARG A 89 13.99 -6.19 -23.01
CA ARG A 89 14.64 -6.15 -21.68
C ARG A 89 13.77 -6.86 -20.64
N VAL A 90 14.44 -7.43 -19.64
CA VAL A 90 13.80 -8.06 -18.48
C VAL A 90 14.50 -7.58 -17.22
N GLU A 91 13.71 -7.16 -16.22
CA GLU A 91 14.20 -6.76 -14.91
C GLU A 91 13.50 -7.56 -13.81
N LEU A 92 14.24 -7.95 -12.79
CA LEU A 92 13.69 -8.51 -11.55
C LEU A 92 13.93 -7.53 -10.42
N ARG A 93 12.85 -6.97 -9.86
CA ARG A 93 12.90 -6.02 -8.74
C ARG A 93 12.35 -6.68 -7.48
N ARG A 94 13.10 -6.61 -6.39
CA ARG A 94 12.72 -7.17 -5.08
C ARG A 94 11.72 -6.25 -4.38
N LEU A 95 10.76 -6.84 -3.66
CA LEU A 95 9.72 -6.12 -2.95
C LEU A 95 9.55 -6.70 -1.54
N GLY A 96 10.28 -6.15 -0.57
CA GLY A 96 10.20 -6.53 0.83
C GLY A 96 8.89 -6.10 1.51
N PRO A 97 8.61 -6.61 2.72
CA PRO A 97 7.49 -6.15 3.54
C PRO A 97 7.55 -4.64 3.82
N GLY A 98 6.46 -3.92 3.56
CA GLY A 98 6.35 -2.48 3.72
C GLY A 98 6.94 -1.65 2.57
N GLU A 99 7.55 -2.28 1.58
CA GLU A 99 8.17 -1.60 0.45
C GLU A 99 7.17 -1.34 -0.70
N MET A 100 7.60 -0.51 -1.64
CA MET A 100 6.92 -0.28 -2.90
C MET A 100 7.91 -0.26 -4.06
N ILE A 101 7.46 -0.71 -5.23
CA ILE A 101 8.18 -0.55 -6.50
C ILE A 101 7.37 0.38 -7.38
N ILE A 102 8.02 1.41 -7.92
CA ILE A 102 7.47 2.22 -9.01
C ILE A 102 7.76 1.46 -10.32
N LEU A 103 6.71 1.17 -11.09
CA LEU A 103 6.86 0.56 -12.40
C LEU A 103 7.33 1.62 -13.40
N PRO A 104 8.12 1.23 -14.42
CA PRO A 104 8.49 2.13 -15.50
C PRO A 104 7.25 2.71 -16.18
N ASP A 105 7.33 3.98 -16.61
CA ASP A 105 6.27 4.60 -17.42
C ASP A 105 6.24 4.05 -18.87
N GLU A 106 7.27 3.31 -19.25
CA GLU A 106 7.39 2.59 -20.52
C GLU A 106 6.41 1.41 -20.62
N ASP A 107 6.01 1.07 -21.84
CA ASP A 107 5.14 -0.07 -22.11
C ASP A 107 5.80 -1.37 -21.61
N SER A 108 5.16 -2.00 -20.62
CA SER A 108 5.72 -3.15 -19.93
C SER A 108 4.66 -4.04 -19.31
N PHE A 109 4.96 -5.33 -19.19
CA PHE A 109 4.14 -6.28 -18.45
C PHE A 109 4.91 -6.79 -17.24
N THR A 110 4.31 -6.72 -16.06
CA THR A 110 4.94 -7.14 -14.81
C THR A 110 4.20 -8.32 -14.19
N TYR A 111 4.90 -9.41 -13.90
CA TYR A 111 4.39 -10.44 -12.99
C TYR A 111 4.82 -10.14 -11.55
N VAL A 112 3.88 -10.26 -10.61
CA VAL A 112 4.17 -10.18 -9.17
C VAL A 112 4.22 -11.58 -8.59
N GLN A 113 5.32 -11.90 -7.93
CA GLN A 113 5.67 -13.26 -7.54
C GLN A 113 5.94 -13.37 -6.04
N ALA A 114 5.62 -14.53 -5.46
CA ALA A 114 6.16 -14.95 -4.16
C ALA A 114 7.45 -15.75 -4.37
N PRO A 115 8.25 -15.95 -3.31
CA PRO A 115 9.28 -16.98 -3.33
C PRO A 115 8.69 -18.34 -3.74
N ARG A 116 9.48 -19.12 -4.46
CA ARG A 116 9.16 -20.49 -4.84
C ARG A 116 8.76 -21.29 -3.62
N ARG A 117 7.82 -22.21 -3.81
CA ARG A 117 7.47 -23.20 -2.79
C ARG A 117 8.61 -24.19 -2.59
N ALA A 118 8.52 -24.97 -1.51
CA ALA A 118 9.48 -26.04 -1.22
C ALA A 118 9.58 -27.09 -2.34
N ASP A 119 8.56 -27.21 -3.21
CA ASP A 119 8.56 -28.07 -4.39
C ASP A 119 9.20 -27.42 -5.63
N GLY A 120 9.77 -26.22 -5.49
CA GLY A 120 10.44 -25.45 -6.54
C GLY A 120 9.50 -24.71 -7.49
N ARG A 121 8.17 -24.84 -7.36
CA ARG A 121 7.23 -24.20 -8.29
C ARG A 121 7.18 -22.69 -8.09
N PRO A 122 7.24 -21.89 -9.18
CA PRO A 122 7.01 -20.45 -9.11
C PRO A 122 5.60 -20.14 -8.59
N VAL A 123 5.49 -19.09 -7.77
CA VAL A 123 4.20 -18.61 -7.24
C VAL A 123 3.91 -17.22 -7.80
N VAL A 124 2.76 -17.06 -8.45
CA VAL A 124 2.32 -15.80 -9.05
C VAL A 124 1.10 -15.27 -8.33
N TYR A 125 1.13 -14.00 -7.93
CA TYR A 125 -0.01 -13.29 -7.37
C TYR A 125 -0.90 -12.68 -8.45
N GLY A 126 -0.30 -12.28 -9.57
CA GLY A 126 -0.99 -11.65 -10.69
C GLY A 126 0.00 -10.87 -11.55
N GLY A 127 -0.52 -9.96 -12.36
CA GLY A 127 0.28 -9.04 -13.14
C GLY A 127 -0.32 -7.65 -13.26
N VAL A 128 0.50 -6.75 -13.77
CA VAL A 128 0.17 -5.35 -14.06
C VAL A 128 0.72 -5.05 -15.46
N TRP A 129 -0.13 -4.61 -16.36
CA TRP A 129 0.28 -4.11 -17.68
C TRP A 129 0.28 -2.59 -17.63
N VAL A 130 1.42 -1.98 -17.94
CA VAL A 130 1.56 -0.54 -18.09
C VAL A 130 1.68 -0.21 -19.57
N GLU A 131 0.88 0.75 -20.03
CA GLU A 131 0.96 1.33 -21.37
C GLU A 131 0.89 2.85 -21.24
N GLN A 132 1.91 3.56 -21.73
CA GLN A 132 2.02 5.02 -21.63
C GLN A 132 1.83 5.54 -20.19
N GLY A 133 2.50 4.90 -19.22
CA GLY A 133 2.43 5.24 -17.80
C GLY A 133 1.11 4.91 -17.11
N LYS A 134 0.19 4.17 -17.75
CA LYS A 134 -1.13 3.84 -17.17
C LYS A 134 -1.36 2.34 -17.06
N ALA A 135 -2.02 1.93 -15.98
CA ALA A 135 -2.42 0.55 -15.81
C ALA A 135 -3.50 0.15 -16.84
N ARG A 136 -3.35 -1.03 -17.44
CA ARG A 136 -4.29 -1.64 -18.38
C ARG A 136 -4.87 -2.95 -17.82
N PRO A 137 -6.08 -3.35 -18.23
CA PRO A 137 -6.67 -4.61 -17.81
C PRO A 137 -5.81 -5.81 -18.20
N VAL A 138 -5.70 -6.79 -17.30
CA VAL A 138 -5.01 -8.06 -17.53
C VAL A 138 -5.88 -9.23 -17.06
N THR A 139 -5.61 -10.43 -17.57
CA THR A 139 -6.38 -11.64 -17.22
C THR A 139 -6.21 -12.07 -15.75
N ILE A 140 -5.07 -11.76 -15.14
CA ILE A 140 -4.73 -12.11 -13.75
C ILE A 140 -4.33 -10.88 -12.94
N PRO A 141 -5.26 -9.95 -12.65
CA PRO A 141 -4.90 -8.65 -12.10
C PRO A 141 -4.39 -8.74 -10.65
N ILE A 142 -3.46 -7.85 -10.32
CA ILE A 142 -3.24 -7.42 -8.92
C ILE A 142 -4.32 -6.39 -8.59
N PRO A 143 -4.95 -6.43 -7.41
CA PRO A 143 -6.00 -5.48 -7.06
C PRO A 143 -5.46 -4.05 -7.03
N THR A 144 -6.32 -3.11 -7.38
CA THR A 144 -6.09 -1.67 -7.15
C THR A 144 -6.06 -1.37 -5.66
N GLU A 145 -5.47 -0.24 -5.27
CA GLU A 145 -5.52 0.25 -3.90
C GLU A 145 -6.96 0.34 -3.37
N ARG A 146 -7.90 0.82 -4.20
CA ARG A 146 -9.32 0.94 -3.81
C ARG A 146 -9.94 -0.41 -3.49
N GLU A 147 -9.71 -1.42 -4.31
CA GLU A 147 -10.20 -2.78 -4.09
C GLU A 147 -9.56 -3.38 -2.83
N PHE A 148 -8.26 -3.19 -2.65
CA PHE A 148 -7.54 -3.63 -1.46
C PHE A 148 -8.10 -3.00 -0.18
N LEU A 149 -8.29 -1.69 -0.17
CA LEU A 149 -8.83 -0.95 0.97
C LEU A 149 -10.29 -1.31 1.25
N ALA A 150 -11.12 -1.48 0.21
CA ALA A 150 -12.51 -1.92 0.38
C ALA A 150 -12.63 -3.34 0.96
N GLN A 151 -11.71 -4.23 0.60
CA GLN A 151 -11.62 -5.58 1.17
C GLN A 151 -11.21 -5.53 2.65
N ARG A 152 -10.42 -4.54 3.06
CA ARG A 152 -9.80 -4.46 4.39
C ARG A 152 -10.54 -3.57 5.39
N TYR A 153 -11.20 -2.51 4.94
CA TYR A 153 -11.91 -1.53 5.75
C TYR A 153 -13.30 -1.24 5.17
N LEU A 154 -14.15 -0.56 5.94
CA LEU A 154 -15.34 0.07 5.37
C LEU A 154 -14.94 1.40 4.73
N THR A 155 -15.02 1.47 3.41
CA THR A 155 -14.65 2.64 2.61
C THR A 155 -15.80 3.04 1.68
N PRO A 156 -15.77 4.24 1.08
CA PRO A 156 -16.76 4.65 0.08
C PRO A 156 -16.81 3.75 -1.18
N TRP A 157 -15.78 2.93 -1.40
CA TRP A 157 -15.71 1.98 -2.50
C TRP A 157 -16.25 0.60 -2.13
N SER A 158 -16.57 0.37 -0.85
CA SER A 158 -17.14 -0.87 -0.38
C SER A 158 -18.59 -1.01 -0.86
N THR A 159 -18.99 -2.21 -1.27
CA THR A 159 -20.35 -2.49 -1.75
C THR A 159 -21.42 -2.34 -0.66
N ASP A 160 -21.03 -2.47 0.61
CA ASP A 160 -21.87 -2.29 1.80
C ASP A 160 -21.79 -0.85 2.37
N TRP A 161 -21.21 0.10 1.63
CA TRP A 161 -21.17 1.50 2.04
C TRP A 161 -22.54 2.17 1.95
N VAL A 162 -23.09 2.54 3.12
CA VAL A 162 -24.37 3.25 3.26
C VAL A 162 -24.18 4.68 3.79
N GLY A 163 -23.14 5.37 3.29
CA GLY A 163 -22.89 6.78 3.61
C GLY A 163 -22.20 7.03 4.95
N GLY A 164 -21.62 6.01 5.59
CA GLY A 164 -20.89 6.16 6.84
C GLY A 164 -20.79 4.86 7.63
N LEU A 165 -20.73 4.98 8.96
CA LEU A 165 -20.52 3.87 9.89
C LEU A 165 -21.78 3.04 10.20
N ALA A 166 -22.88 3.23 9.45
CA ALA A 166 -24.10 2.46 9.69
C ALA A 166 -23.84 0.97 9.46
N GLY A 167 -24.30 0.12 10.38
CA GLY A 167 -24.07 -1.33 10.34
C GLY A 167 -22.67 -1.78 10.78
N CYS A 168 -21.78 -0.86 11.14
CA CYS A 168 -20.47 -1.22 11.70
C CYS A 168 -20.59 -1.76 13.13
N ARG A 169 -19.69 -2.69 13.47
CA ARG A 169 -19.40 -3.02 14.86
C ARG A 169 -18.55 -1.89 15.46
N LEU A 170 -19.13 -1.13 16.38
CA LEU A 170 -18.41 -0.10 17.12
C LEU A 170 -17.44 -0.73 18.13
N ARG A 171 -16.18 -0.30 18.09
CA ARG A 171 -15.10 -0.67 19.01
C ARG A 171 -14.76 0.53 19.90
N ASP A 172 -14.28 0.26 21.12
CA ASP A 172 -13.81 1.34 21.99
C ASP A 172 -12.42 1.81 21.53
N PRO A 173 -12.26 3.08 21.11
CA PRO A 173 -10.95 3.60 20.73
C PRO A 173 -9.94 3.53 21.87
N ALA A 174 -10.36 3.65 23.14
CA ALA A 174 -9.42 3.61 24.27
C ALA A 174 -8.85 2.21 24.49
N GLU A 175 -9.67 1.17 24.37
CA GLU A 175 -9.23 -0.23 24.47
C GLU A 175 -8.19 -0.55 23.40
N ASP A 176 -8.40 -0.04 22.19
CA ASP A 176 -7.49 -0.23 21.05
C ASP A 176 -6.41 0.87 20.92
N ARG A 177 -6.29 1.74 21.94
CA ARG A 177 -5.27 2.82 22.05
C ARG A 177 -5.27 3.81 20.88
N ILE A 178 -6.44 4.13 20.35
CA ILE A 178 -6.68 5.12 19.32
C ILE A 178 -7.20 6.40 19.98
N SER A 179 -6.61 7.54 19.63
CA SER A 179 -6.99 8.84 20.18
C SER A 179 -7.10 9.91 19.10
N TYR A 180 -7.89 10.94 19.41
CA TYR A 180 -8.23 12.02 18.49
C TYR A 180 -7.90 13.36 19.13
N GLN A 181 -7.36 14.26 18.32
CA GLN A 181 -7.02 15.60 18.78
C GLN A 181 -7.54 16.63 17.77
N TYR A 182 -8.39 17.53 18.26
CA TYR A 182 -8.83 18.69 17.50
C TYR A 182 -9.06 19.86 18.43
N ARG A 183 -8.55 21.02 18.04
CA ARG A 183 -8.75 22.27 18.77
C ARG A 183 -9.82 23.08 18.04
N SER A 184 -10.82 23.58 18.76
CA SER A 184 -11.78 24.52 18.16
C SER A 184 -11.06 25.77 17.65
N GLY A 185 -11.36 26.17 16.41
CA GLY A 185 -10.65 27.20 15.64
C GLY A 185 -9.25 26.79 15.18
N GLY A 186 -8.86 25.52 15.40
CA GLY A 186 -7.61 24.95 14.92
C GLY A 186 -7.66 24.64 13.42
N THR A 187 -6.49 24.31 12.89
CA THR A 187 -6.30 24.04 11.46
C THR A 187 -5.95 22.59 11.16
N THR A 188 -6.02 21.72 12.18
CA THR A 188 -5.54 20.34 12.08
C THR A 188 -6.40 19.42 12.95
N PHE A 189 -6.87 18.34 12.34
CA PHE A 189 -7.43 17.18 13.02
C PHE A 189 -6.39 16.06 13.02
N THR A 190 -6.09 15.48 14.17
CA THR A 190 -5.07 14.44 14.31
C THR A 190 -5.71 13.15 14.81
N VAL A 191 -5.37 12.03 14.17
CA VAL A 191 -5.63 10.68 14.67
C VAL A 191 -4.30 10.04 15.05
N ARG A 192 -4.21 9.52 16.28
CA ARG A 192 -3.04 8.78 16.76
C ARG A 192 -3.44 7.33 17.02
N ASN A 193 -2.68 6.40 16.47
CA ASN A 193 -2.86 4.98 16.67
C ASN A 193 -1.69 4.45 17.52
N ALA A 194 -1.86 4.39 18.84
CA ALA A 194 -0.87 3.79 19.73
C ALA A 194 -1.10 2.27 19.93
N GLY A 195 -2.03 1.69 19.17
CA GLY A 195 -2.31 0.27 19.15
C GLY A 195 -1.36 -0.53 18.25
N ASP A 196 -1.64 -1.83 18.15
CA ASP A 196 -0.86 -2.77 17.34
C ASP A 196 -1.56 -3.20 16.04
N SER A 197 -2.74 -2.62 15.75
CA SER A 197 -3.53 -2.90 14.54
C SER A 197 -3.62 -1.67 13.66
N TRP A 198 -3.71 -1.87 12.35
CA TRP A 198 -3.97 -0.79 11.41
C TRP A 198 -5.41 -0.27 11.55
N VAL A 199 -5.57 1.03 11.32
CA VAL A 199 -6.87 1.67 11.12
C VAL A 199 -6.83 2.52 9.86
N ALA A 200 -8.00 2.91 9.36
CA ALA A 200 -8.09 3.90 8.30
C ALA A 200 -9.02 5.04 8.71
N VAL A 201 -8.74 6.23 8.20
CA VAL A 201 -9.58 7.40 8.36
C VAL A 201 -10.22 7.68 7.01
N VAL A 202 -11.54 7.51 6.94
CA VAL A 202 -12.34 7.98 5.82
C VAL A 202 -12.62 9.46 6.06
N HIS A 203 -11.92 10.32 5.31
CA HIS A 203 -12.09 11.76 5.36
C HIS A 203 -12.95 12.21 4.19
N ARG A 204 -14.02 12.95 4.51
CA ARG A 204 -14.86 13.62 3.53
C ARG A 204 -14.67 15.13 3.68
N ALA A 205 -14.07 15.76 2.68
CA ALA A 205 -13.96 17.20 2.54
C ALA A 205 -15.02 17.68 1.55
N GLY A 206 -16.15 18.20 2.04
CA GLY A 206 -17.26 18.59 1.17
C GLY A 206 -17.88 17.40 0.43
N THR A 207 -17.60 17.27 -0.87
CA THR A 207 -18.06 16.16 -1.73
C THR A 207 -16.98 15.12 -2.02
N GLU A 208 -15.72 15.42 -1.71
CA GLU A 208 -14.59 14.54 -1.99
C GLU A 208 -14.34 13.58 -0.83
N TYR A 209 -13.94 12.35 -1.16
CA TYR A 209 -13.56 11.33 -0.20
C TYR A 209 -12.09 10.97 -0.38
N SER A 210 -11.39 10.87 0.73
CA SER A 210 -10.07 10.23 0.82
C SER A 210 -10.08 9.18 1.92
N VAL A 211 -9.21 8.19 1.79
CA VAL A 211 -8.99 7.15 2.81
C VAL A 211 -7.51 7.17 3.12
N VAL A 212 -7.18 7.44 4.37
CA VAL A 212 -5.78 7.48 4.83
C VAL A 212 -5.60 6.45 5.92
N GLU A 213 -4.74 5.48 5.67
CA GLU A 213 -4.37 4.48 6.68
C GLU A 213 -3.45 5.09 7.75
N CYS A 214 -3.62 4.64 8.99
CA CYS A 214 -2.77 4.99 10.12
C CYS A 214 -2.27 3.69 10.74
N GLY A 215 -0.97 3.43 10.55
CA GLY A 215 -0.32 2.22 11.01
C GLY A 215 -0.19 2.13 12.52
N PRO A 216 0.17 0.95 13.03
CA PRO A 216 0.52 0.77 14.43
C PRO A 216 1.61 1.76 14.86
N ARG A 217 1.38 2.46 15.97
CA ARG A 217 2.30 3.46 16.55
C ARG A 217 2.54 4.70 15.67
N GLU A 218 1.66 4.93 14.70
CA GLU A 218 1.71 6.10 13.82
C GLU A 218 0.69 7.17 14.22
N ARG A 219 0.79 8.31 13.52
CA ARG A 219 -0.20 9.38 13.55
C ARG A 219 -0.44 9.90 12.16
N VAL A 220 -1.66 10.38 11.92
CA VAL A 220 -2.04 11.06 10.69
C VAL A 220 -2.70 12.40 11.02
N ASP A 221 -2.32 13.42 10.27
CA ASP A 221 -2.77 14.79 10.45
C ASP A 221 -3.54 15.23 9.20
N PHE A 222 -4.73 15.80 9.41
CA PHE A 222 -5.59 16.30 8.34
C PHE A 222 -5.69 17.82 8.44
N PRO A 223 -5.45 18.56 7.35
CA PRO A 223 -5.69 19.99 7.32
C PRO A 223 -7.20 20.24 7.45
N VAL A 224 -7.54 21.25 8.25
CA VAL A 224 -8.91 21.73 8.45
C VAL A 224 -8.92 23.23 8.22
N SER A 225 -9.85 23.72 7.41
CA SER A 225 -10.04 25.15 7.24
C SER A 225 -11.08 25.66 8.24
N PRO A 226 -10.72 26.55 9.19
CA PRO A 226 -11.69 27.12 10.13
C PRO A 226 -12.70 28.05 9.45
N HIS A 227 -12.49 28.38 8.17
CA HIS A 227 -13.33 29.26 7.37
C HIS A 227 -14.13 28.51 6.29
N SER A 228 -13.99 27.18 6.21
CA SER A 228 -14.77 26.38 5.26
C SER A 228 -16.24 26.40 5.64
N ALA A 229 -17.08 26.74 4.67
CA ALA A 229 -18.53 26.59 4.77
C ALA A 229 -18.98 25.14 4.59
N GLN A 230 -18.08 24.25 4.14
CA GLN A 230 -18.33 22.82 4.01
C GLN A 230 -17.91 22.09 5.28
N SER A 231 -18.61 20.99 5.59
CA SER A 231 -18.23 20.11 6.69
C SER A 231 -17.06 19.20 6.28
N ASP A 232 -16.10 19.06 7.18
CA ASP A 232 -15.13 17.97 7.19
C ASP A 232 -15.65 16.84 8.07
N VAL A 233 -15.77 15.63 7.52
CA VAL A 233 -16.16 14.44 8.27
C VAL A 233 -14.98 13.47 8.33
N PHE A 234 -14.58 13.09 9.53
CA PHE A 234 -13.53 12.11 9.78
C PHE A 234 -14.17 10.88 10.41
N SER A 235 -14.21 9.75 9.70
CA SER A 235 -14.70 8.49 10.23
C SER A 235 -13.54 7.51 10.36
N VAL A 236 -13.27 7.04 11.57
CA VAL A 236 -12.16 6.12 11.82
C VAL A 236 -12.68 4.70 11.84
N VAL A 237 -12.22 3.91 10.89
CA VAL A 237 -12.64 2.53 10.64
C VAL A 237 -11.51 1.57 10.99
N GLY A 238 -11.88 0.44 11.60
CA GLY A 238 -10.95 -0.64 11.86
C GLY A 238 -10.97 -1.67 10.74
N GLN A 239 -10.02 -2.59 10.78
CA GLN A 239 -10.02 -3.73 9.86
C GLN A 239 -11.33 -4.53 9.99
N ARG A 240 -11.80 -5.04 8.85
CA ARG A 240 -12.91 -5.97 8.79
C ARG A 240 -12.55 -7.28 9.51
N GLN A 241 -13.49 -7.84 10.27
CA GLN A 241 -13.30 -9.08 11.03
C GLN A 241 -14.04 -10.24 10.39
N THR A 242 -13.54 -11.46 10.57
CA THR A 242 -14.21 -12.71 10.14
C THR A 242 -14.57 -12.78 8.64
N GLY A 243 -13.71 -12.21 7.78
CA GLY A 243 -13.80 -12.40 6.33
C GLY A 243 -13.34 -13.79 5.89
N SER A 244 -13.61 -14.16 4.64
CA SER A 244 -13.04 -15.37 4.03
C SER A 244 -11.98 -15.00 3.01
N PRO A 245 -10.86 -15.73 2.94
CA PRO A 245 -9.84 -15.48 1.93
C PRO A 245 -10.42 -15.68 0.53
N GLY A 246 -9.81 -15.01 -0.42
CA GLY A 246 -10.10 -15.20 -1.82
C GLY A 246 -9.44 -16.43 -2.39
N ARG A 247 -9.39 -16.46 -3.71
CA ARG A 247 -8.67 -17.47 -4.46
C ARG A 247 -7.86 -16.75 -5.52
N GLY A 248 -6.58 -17.09 -5.61
CA GLY A 248 -5.76 -16.73 -6.75
C GLY A 248 -6.35 -17.30 -8.06
N PRO A 249 -5.94 -16.75 -9.21
CA PRO A 249 -6.31 -17.30 -10.52
C PRO A 249 -5.86 -18.76 -10.65
N TYR A 250 -6.36 -19.50 -11.64
CA TYR A 250 -5.83 -20.85 -11.92
C TYR A 250 -6.04 -21.24 -13.38
N VAL A 251 -5.25 -22.21 -13.82
CA VAL A 251 -5.39 -22.81 -15.15
C VAL A 251 -6.06 -24.17 -15.00
N SER A 252 -7.15 -24.39 -15.75
CA SER A 252 -7.83 -25.69 -15.78
C SER A 252 -7.03 -26.73 -16.56
N ALA A 253 -7.43 -28.01 -16.47
CA ALA A 253 -6.83 -29.07 -17.27
C ALA A 253 -6.97 -28.84 -18.79
N SER A 254 -7.95 -28.05 -19.24
CA SER A 254 -8.14 -27.67 -20.65
C SER A 254 -7.28 -26.48 -21.10
N GLY A 255 -6.45 -25.92 -20.21
CA GLY A 255 -5.64 -24.74 -20.49
C GLY A 255 -6.39 -23.41 -20.36
N THR A 256 -7.64 -23.43 -19.89
CA THR A 256 -8.43 -22.20 -19.68
C THR A 256 -7.95 -21.47 -18.42
N VAL A 257 -7.68 -20.18 -18.56
CA VAL A 257 -7.34 -19.31 -17.42
C VAL A 257 -8.63 -18.83 -16.76
N HIS A 258 -8.76 -19.11 -15.47
CA HIS A 258 -9.83 -18.61 -14.63
C HIS A 258 -9.28 -17.48 -13.74
N PRO A 259 -9.87 -16.27 -13.79
CA PRO A 259 -9.44 -15.18 -12.93
C PRO A 259 -9.67 -15.53 -11.45
N GLY A 260 -8.85 -14.93 -10.58
CA GLY A 260 -9.03 -15.01 -9.14
C GLY A 260 -10.22 -14.18 -8.65
N TRP A 261 -10.49 -14.25 -7.35
CA TRP A 261 -11.49 -13.42 -6.69
C TRP A 261 -11.06 -13.10 -5.27
N ALA A 262 -11.35 -11.89 -4.77
CA ALA A 262 -10.83 -11.31 -3.53
C ALA A 262 -11.33 -11.97 -2.22
N GLY A 263 -12.20 -12.97 -2.30
CA GLY A 263 -12.86 -13.54 -1.12
C GLY A 263 -14.08 -12.74 -0.68
N ARG A 264 -14.51 -12.93 0.56
CA ARG A 264 -15.62 -12.17 1.15
C ARG A 264 -15.08 -11.22 2.22
N PRO A 265 -15.30 -9.91 2.09
CA PRO A 265 -14.95 -8.97 3.15
C PRO A 265 -15.61 -9.39 4.46
N GLY A 266 -14.89 -9.18 5.56
CA GLY A 266 -15.42 -9.39 6.88
C GLY A 266 -16.44 -8.33 7.30
N ALA A 267 -16.99 -8.50 8.50
CA ALA A 267 -17.82 -7.51 9.16
C ALA A 267 -17.02 -6.22 9.41
N ALA A 268 -17.56 -5.09 8.96
CA ALA A 268 -16.96 -3.78 9.14
C ALA A 268 -16.90 -3.37 10.63
N THR A 269 -15.77 -2.79 11.03
CA THR A 269 -15.57 -2.25 12.38
C THR A 269 -15.26 -0.77 12.32
N ALA A 270 -15.63 -0.04 13.37
CA ALA A 270 -15.37 1.38 13.44
C ALA A 270 -15.16 1.88 14.86
N TYR A 271 -14.46 3.00 14.96
CA TYR A 271 -14.11 3.68 16.21
C TYR A 271 -14.89 4.98 16.42
N GLY A 272 -15.63 5.40 15.40
CA GLY A 272 -16.56 6.53 15.42
C GLY A 272 -16.18 7.64 14.44
N SER A 273 -16.95 8.72 14.48
CA SER A 273 -16.82 9.83 13.52
C SER A 273 -16.83 11.19 14.22
N VAL A 274 -16.14 12.14 13.61
CA VAL A 274 -16.07 13.55 13.99
C VAL A 274 -16.48 14.41 12.81
N VAL A 275 -17.33 15.42 13.06
CA VAL A 275 -17.68 16.43 12.07
C VAL A 275 -17.19 17.79 12.55
N VAL A 276 -16.40 18.44 11.70
CA VAL A 276 -15.94 19.80 11.90
C VAL A 276 -16.57 20.69 10.83
N MET A 277 -17.10 21.84 11.25
CA MET A 277 -17.67 22.86 10.35
C MET A 277 -17.39 24.23 10.93
N LEU A 278 -16.97 25.19 10.10
CA LEU A 278 -16.61 26.55 10.54
C LEU A 278 -15.60 26.56 11.70
N GLY A 279 -14.60 25.66 11.63
CA GLY A 279 -13.59 25.50 12.68
C GLY A 279 -14.11 24.94 14.01
N SER A 280 -15.37 24.54 14.09
CA SER A 280 -16.00 24.05 15.32
C SER A 280 -16.36 22.58 15.21
N LEU A 281 -16.20 21.86 16.30
CA LEU A 281 -16.70 20.49 16.43
C LEU A 281 -18.23 20.53 16.52
N VAL A 282 -18.93 20.07 15.50
CA VAL A 282 -20.40 20.08 15.46
C VAL A 282 -21.00 18.73 15.85
N TYR A 283 -20.28 17.65 15.57
CA TYR A 283 -20.70 16.29 15.94
C TYR A 283 -19.51 15.42 16.31
N SER A 284 -19.70 14.56 17.30
CA SER A 284 -18.76 13.51 17.69
C SER A 284 -19.54 12.28 18.13
N ALA A 285 -19.41 11.20 17.37
CA ALA A 285 -19.83 9.84 17.75
C ALA A 285 -18.77 9.12 18.61
N LEU A 286 -17.74 9.83 19.06
CA LEU A 286 -16.69 9.28 19.91
C LEU A 286 -17.09 9.31 21.40
N PRO A 287 -16.65 8.32 22.19
CA PRO A 287 -16.67 8.43 23.65
C PRO A 287 -15.92 9.71 24.07
N LYS A 288 -16.57 10.59 24.86
CA LYS A 288 -16.06 11.93 25.25
C LYS A 288 -14.65 11.95 25.85
N ARG A 289 -14.15 10.81 26.35
CA ARG A 289 -12.83 10.67 26.98
C ARG A 289 -11.67 10.67 25.98
N ASN A 290 -11.94 10.41 24.69
CA ASN A 290 -10.89 10.18 23.69
C ASN A 290 -10.73 11.34 22.70
N LEU A 291 -11.55 12.39 22.83
CA LEU A 291 -11.44 13.62 22.06
C LEU A 291 -10.91 14.74 22.95
N TYR A 292 -9.63 15.07 22.79
CA TYR A 292 -9.04 16.21 23.47
C TYR A 292 -9.48 17.50 22.78
N VAL A 293 -10.61 18.05 23.22
CA VAL A 293 -11.06 19.40 22.83
C VAL A 293 -10.38 20.42 23.74
N ALA A 294 -9.29 21.01 23.27
CA ALA A 294 -8.73 22.18 23.94
C ALA A 294 -9.59 23.40 23.57
N PHE A 295 -10.39 23.92 24.52
CA PHE A 295 -11.02 25.22 24.38
C PHE A 295 -9.96 26.30 24.53
N SER A 296 -9.87 27.18 23.53
CA SER A 296 -8.97 28.32 23.57
C SER A 296 -9.72 29.52 24.12
N ASP A 297 -9.50 29.86 25.38
CA ASP A 297 -9.86 31.15 25.99
C ASP A 297 -9.02 32.32 25.44
N ARG A 298 -8.64 32.26 24.17
CA ARG A 298 -8.15 33.46 23.47
C ARG A 298 -9.37 34.31 23.16
N ARG A 299 -9.81 35.08 24.15
CA ARG A 299 -10.45 36.37 23.91
C ARG A 299 -9.60 37.06 22.86
N ARG A 300 -10.08 37.13 21.62
CA ARG A 300 -9.52 38.06 20.63
C ARG A 300 -9.63 39.42 21.31
N GLY A 301 -8.48 39.96 21.71
CA GLY A 301 -8.43 41.29 22.29
C GLY A 301 -9.09 42.23 21.30
N CYS A 302 -10.28 42.72 21.63
CA CYS A 302 -10.78 43.96 21.08
C CYS A 302 -9.78 45.03 21.54
N SER A 303 -8.72 45.24 20.77
CA SER A 303 -7.95 46.47 20.83
C SER A 303 -8.90 47.56 20.36
N ARG A 304 -9.63 48.11 21.34
CA ARG A 304 -10.38 49.35 21.24
C ARG A 304 -9.35 50.42 20.93
N VAL A 305 -9.11 50.67 19.64
CA VAL A 305 -8.39 51.86 19.20
C VAL A 305 -9.33 53.01 19.48
N HIS A 306 -9.20 53.59 20.67
CA HIS A 306 -9.62 54.96 20.90
C HIS A 306 -8.52 55.86 20.33
N ARG A 307 -8.82 56.49 19.20
CA ARG A 307 -8.45 57.88 18.95
C ARG A 307 -9.74 58.64 18.66
#